data_AF-A0A9E5K733-F1
#
_entry.id   AF-A0A9E5K733-F1
#
_cell.length_a   1.000
_cell.length_b   1.000
_cell.length_c   1.000
_cell.angle_alpha   90.00
_cell.angle_beta   90.00
_cell.angle_gamma   90.00
#
_symmetry.space_group_name_H-M   'P 1'
#
loop_
_entity.id
_entity.type
_entity.pdbx_description
1 polymer ?
#
loop_
_entity_poly.entity_id
_entity_poly.type
_entity_poly.pdbx_seq_one_letter_code
_entity_poly.pdbx_strand_id
1 'polypeptide(L)'
;IITFGNLKARGVTRDVGRVMGMAAQDVDKIAKLVPEEINITLTEAFEKEPRLSQLTETDPQIHTLFDISRRIEGLYRHAGIHAAGLVISNRPMVEHCPLYRGKNDELVIQYDMKKAEEIGLIKFDFLGLKTLTFLKKAEALVNQKHPEACLDLDKISLADTKIFELLCQGDTNGIFQLESSGMQDLLRRAKPNRFADIVAITSLYRPGPMVMLDDYVGRKHGQIPIEYDFQELQPILSETYGIMVYQEQVQQIAMKLASYTAGGADLLRRAMGKKIPEEMAKQKEIFLEGTTKNGHDRAKAEKLFDLMANFAGYGFNKSHAAAYSVVTCQTAYLKSHYPVIFFASLLSIEREDTDKITKYIADANKHQIAVLAPDINESDTDFTVLSDFQIRFGLGAIKGVGQIAIDNILEARKTGGKFTDLFDFCSRTNNRMVNKRVLEALVKAGAFDGFKVHRASLF
;
A
#
# COMPACT_ATOMS: atom_id res chain seq x y z
N ILE A 1 7.20 0.42 20.72
CA ILE A 1 8.64 0.69 20.41
C ILE A 1 8.78 2.16 20.04
N ILE A 2 9.81 2.87 20.51
CA ILE A 2 10.00 4.29 20.14
C ILE A 2 10.49 4.38 18.70
N THR A 3 10.12 5.45 18.01
CA THR A 3 10.75 5.87 16.76
C THR A 3 11.34 7.25 16.95
N PHE A 4 12.38 7.57 16.21
CA PHE A 4 12.97 8.89 16.25
C PHE A 4 12.69 9.59 14.92
N GLY A 5 12.03 10.75 15.00
CA GLY A 5 11.78 11.59 13.84
C GLY A 5 13.02 12.44 13.55
N ASN A 6 13.64 12.22 12.40
CA ASN A 6 14.85 12.94 11.99
C ASN A 6 14.50 14.14 11.09
N LEU A 7 15.36 15.14 11.08
CA LEU A 7 15.30 16.27 10.16
C LEU A 7 15.75 15.83 8.74
N LYS A 8 14.78 15.41 7.91
CA LYS A 8 15.01 15.06 6.49
C LYS A 8 15.16 16.31 5.62
N ALA A 9 15.89 16.24 4.51
CA ALA A 9 16.18 17.33 3.56
C ALA A 9 15.04 18.35 3.35
N ARG A 10 13.85 17.90 2.93
CA ARG A 10 12.68 18.78 2.75
C ARG A 10 12.13 19.36 4.05
N GLY A 11 12.10 18.55 5.11
CA GLY A 11 11.58 18.95 6.42
C GLY A 11 12.47 20.01 7.07
N VAL A 12 13.79 19.79 7.05
CA VAL A 12 14.78 20.72 7.59
C VAL A 12 14.75 22.06 6.85
N THR A 13 14.63 22.04 5.51
CA THR A 13 14.49 23.26 4.70
C THR A 13 13.26 24.07 5.13
N ARG A 14 12.11 23.40 5.35
CA ARG A 14 10.88 24.06 5.82
C ARG A 14 10.97 24.61 7.23
N ASP A 15 11.64 23.90 8.13
CA ASP A 15 11.77 24.32 9.52
C ASP A 15 12.74 25.50 9.65
N VAL A 16 13.89 25.46 9.00
CA VAL A 16 14.87 26.55 9.01
C VAL A 16 14.29 27.81 8.35
N GLY A 17 13.62 27.68 7.20
CA GLY A 17 12.99 28.82 6.52
C GLY A 17 11.94 29.51 7.40
N ARG A 18 11.18 28.73 8.18
CA ARG A 18 10.21 29.29 9.16
C ARG A 18 10.90 30.06 10.28
N VAL A 19 12.00 29.55 10.82
CA VAL A 19 12.78 30.22 11.87
C VAL A 19 13.44 31.50 11.33
N MET A 20 13.84 31.51 10.07
CA MET A 20 14.37 32.69 9.37
C MET A 20 13.30 33.73 9.00
N GLY A 21 12.02 33.49 9.32
CA GLY A 21 10.93 34.43 9.04
C GLY A 21 10.51 34.49 7.57
N MET A 22 10.87 33.49 6.75
CA MET A 22 10.48 33.44 5.34
C MET A 22 8.99 33.08 5.19
N ALA A 23 8.36 33.57 4.12
CA ALA A 23 6.97 33.25 3.81
C ALA A 23 6.81 31.75 3.51
N ALA A 24 5.80 31.11 4.11
CA ALA A 24 5.59 29.66 4.02
C ALA A 24 5.45 29.15 2.56
N GLN A 25 4.84 29.95 1.69
CA GLN A 25 4.69 29.61 0.28
C GLN A 25 6.03 29.56 -0.46
N ASP A 26 6.96 30.46 -0.15
CA ASP A 26 8.25 30.53 -0.83
C ASP A 26 9.20 29.43 -0.34
N VAL A 27 9.19 29.17 0.97
CA VAL A 27 9.91 28.04 1.55
C VAL A 27 9.41 26.71 0.99
N ASP A 28 8.09 26.56 0.80
CA ASP A 28 7.52 25.33 0.22
C ASP A 28 7.93 25.14 -1.26
N LYS A 29 7.99 26.23 -2.05
CA LYS A 29 8.53 26.17 -3.43
C LYS A 29 9.98 25.69 -3.45
N ILE A 30 10.83 26.23 -2.57
CA ILE A 30 12.24 25.84 -2.47
C ILE A 30 12.35 24.38 -2.02
N ALA A 31 11.62 23.98 -0.97
CA ALA A 31 11.64 22.61 -0.46
C ALA A 31 11.15 21.58 -1.50
N LYS A 32 10.25 21.97 -2.42
CA LYS A 32 9.79 21.10 -3.52
C LYS A 32 10.83 20.85 -4.60
N LEU A 33 11.88 21.67 -4.70
CA LEU A 33 13.00 21.43 -5.62
C LEU A 33 13.86 20.24 -5.19
N VAL A 34 13.90 19.92 -3.89
CA VAL A 34 14.58 18.72 -3.40
C VAL A 34 13.87 17.49 -3.99
N PRO A 35 14.57 16.62 -4.75
CA PRO A 35 13.94 15.46 -5.41
C PRO A 35 13.21 14.54 -4.43
N GLU A 36 12.18 13.87 -4.94
CA GLU A 36 11.28 13.05 -4.14
C GLU A 36 11.78 11.60 -4.05
N GLU A 37 12.95 11.43 -3.45
CA GLU A 37 13.64 10.14 -3.33
C GLU A 37 13.76 9.69 -1.87
N ILE A 38 13.75 8.38 -1.66
CA ILE A 38 13.86 7.79 -0.32
C ILE A 38 15.27 8.06 0.22
N ASN A 39 15.33 8.71 1.40
CA ASN A 39 16.57 9.03 2.13
C ASN A 39 17.52 9.98 1.41
N ILE A 40 17.04 10.77 0.44
CA ILE A 40 17.84 11.82 -0.19
C ILE A 40 18.36 12.83 0.84
N THR A 41 19.66 13.12 0.74
CA THR A 41 20.35 14.15 1.50
C THR A 41 20.33 15.48 0.76
N LEU A 42 20.56 16.59 1.48
CA LEU A 42 20.72 17.89 0.83
C LEU A 42 21.92 17.91 -0.12
N THR A 43 22.97 17.15 0.17
CA THR A 43 24.14 17.04 -0.73
C THR A 43 23.74 16.43 -2.07
N GLU A 44 23.10 15.26 -2.06
CA GLU A 44 22.63 14.58 -3.29
C GLU A 44 21.57 15.41 -4.03
N ALA A 45 20.72 16.13 -3.30
CA ALA A 45 19.72 17.00 -3.91
C ALA A 45 20.36 18.10 -4.77
N PHE A 46 21.46 18.70 -4.30
CA PHE A 46 22.19 19.74 -5.06
C PHE A 46 22.90 19.17 -6.29
N GLU A 47 23.35 17.92 -6.25
CA GLU A 47 23.93 17.25 -7.43
C GLU A 47 22.89 16.97 -8.51
N LYS A 48 21.65 16.66 -8.10
CA LYS A 48 20.56 16.27 -9.00
C LYS A 48 19.71 17.43 -9.51
N GLU A 49 19.62 18.52 -8.75
CA GLU A 49 18.78 19.68 -9.09
C GLU A 49 19.63 20.98 -9.17
N PRO A 50 20.08 21.37 -10.37
CA PRO A 50 20.91 22.55 -10.57
C PRO A 50 20.27 23.86 -10.11
N ARG A 51 18.93 23.95 -10.08
CA ARG A 51 18.22 25.15 -9.61
C ARG A 51 18.50 25.46 -8.14
N LEU A 52 18.78 24.45 -7.31
CA LEU A 52 19.14 24.66 -5.91
C LEU A 52 20.46 25.44 -5.78
N SER A 53 21.47 25.07 -6.58
CA SER A 53 22.76 25.77 -6.63
C SER A 53 22.58 27.21 -7.12
N GLN A 54 21.84 27.41 -8.21
CA GLN A 54 21.57 28.73 -8.77
C GLN A 54 20.88 29.66 -7.78
N LEU A 55 19.86 29.18 -7.04
CA LEU A 55 19.17 29.97 -6.03
C LEU A 55 20.08 30.32 -4.84
N THR A 56 20.96 29.39 -4.44
CA THR A 56 21.92 29.59 -3.36
C THR A 56 23.00 30.62 -3.75
N GLU A 57 23.39 30.68 -5.02
CA GLU A 57 24.36 31.67 -5.53
C GLU A 57 23.75 33.08 -5.69
N THR A 58 22.46 33.15 -6.03
CA THR A 58 21.78 34.42 -6.36
C THR A 58 21.11 35.08 -5.16
N ASP A 59 20.66 34.32 -4.17
CA ASP A 59 19.95 34.82 -3.00
C ASP A 59 20.72 34.48 -1.69
N PRO A 60 21.32 35.48 -1.02
CA PRO A 60 22.03 35.27 0.25
C PRO A 60 21.16 34.66 1.35
N GLN A 61 19.85 34.93 1.37
CA GLN A 61 18.94 34.37 2.35
C GLN A 61 18.77 32.85 2.11
N ILE A 62 18.69 32.42 0.85
CA ILE A 62 18.64 31.00 0.47
C ILE A 62 19.99 30.32 0.74
N HIS A 63 21.10 31.02 0.53
CA HIS A 63 22.43 30.51 0.92
C HIS A 63 22.49 30.16 2.41
N THR A 64 22.12 31.11 3.27
CA THR A 64 22.09 30.89 4.73
C THR A 64 21.11 29.78 5.11
N LEU A 65 19.95 29.70 4.47
CA LEU A 65 18.96 28.63 4.67
C LEU A 65 19.58 27.25 4.48
N PHE A 66 20.30 27.01 3.38
CA PHE A 66 20.87 25.70 3.09
C PHE A 66 22.15 25.41 3.90
N ASP A 67 22.98 26.41 4.21
CA ASP A 67 24.12 26.23 5.11
C ASP A 67 23.67 25.74 6.50
N ILE A 68 22.65 26.39 7.08
CA ILE A 68 22.08 25.96 8.36
C ILE A 68 21.42 24.59 8.22
N SER A 69 20.64 24.38 7.16
CA SER A 69 19.91 23.13 6.96
C SER A 69 20.84 21.91 6.85
N ARG A 70 21.99 22.04 6.17
CA ARG A 70 23.00 20.97 6.06
C ARG A 70 23.63 20.60 7.40
N ARG A 71 23.82 21.57 8.32
CA ARG A 71 24.42 21.33 9.63
C ARG A 71 23.52 20.57 10.60
N ILE A 72 22.20 20.66 10.41
CA ILE A 72 21.21 20.03 11.31
C ILE A 72 20.44 18.90 10.63
N GLU A 73 20.69 18.63 9.34
CA GLU A 73 20.15 17.48 8.63
C GLU A 73 20.52 16.17 9.36
N GLY A 74 19.54 15.28 9.48
CA GLY A 74 19.72 13.98 10.13
C GLY A 74 19.61 14.00 11.66
N LEU A 75 19.66 15.17 12.32
CA LEU A 75 19.47 15.26 13.76
C LEU A 75 18.06 14.82 14.18
N TYR A 76 17.98 14.23 15.37
CA TYR A 76 16.70 13.82 15.97
C TYR A 76 15.92 15.04 16.47
N ARG A 77 14.63 15.09 16.11
CA ARG A 77 13.73 16.21 16.45
C ARG A 77 12.75 15.86 17.56
N HIS A 78 12.17 14.67 17.52
CA HIS A 78 11.15 14.24 18.47
C HIS A 78 11.08 12.72 18.57
N ALA A 79 10.58 12.25 19.71
CA ALA A 79 10.14 10.88 19.90
C ALA A 79 8.77 10.68 19.23
N GLY A 80 8.69 9.66 18.39
CA GLY A 80 7.47 9.09 17.87
C GLY A 80 7.22 7.70 18.45
N ILE A 81 6.09 7.11 18.11
CA ILE A 81 5.73 5.73 18.45
C ILE A 81 5.75 4.92 17.15
N HIS A 82 6.36 3.74 17.18
CA HIS A 82 6.31 2.83 16.04
C HIS A 82 4.86 2.40 15.80
N ALA A 83 4.32 2.75 14.63
CA ALA A 83 2.90 2.58 14.32
C ALA A 83 2.42 1.12 14.45
N ALA A 84 3.31 0.14 14.24
CA ALA A 84 2.98 -1.29 14.32
C ALA A 84 3.67 -2.02 15.48
N GLY A 85 4.65 -1.42 16.14
CA GLY A 85 5.71 -2.18 16.82
C GLY A 85 5.40 -2.42 18.29
N LEU A 86 5.07 -3.66 18.64
CA LEU A 86 4.83 -4.12 20.00
C LEU A 86 5.95 -5.07 20.44
N VAL A 87 6.34 -4.98 21.71
CA VAL A 87 7.32 -5.89 22.32
C VAL A 87 6.70 -6.61 23.50
N ILE A 88 7.03 -7.90 23.64
CA ILE A 88 6.59 -8.73 24.75
C ILE A 88 7.83 -9.22 25.49
N SER A 89 7.81 -9.10 26.82
CA SER A 89 8.81 -9.67 27.72
C SER A 89 8.14 -10.60 28.72
N ASN A 90 8.91 -11.59 29.19
CA ASN A 90 8.53 -12.47 30.30
C ASN A 90 8.82 -11.85 31.70
N ARG A 91 9.42 -10.66 31.74
CA ARG A 91 9.73 -9.90 32.96
C ARG A 91 9.25 -8.45 32.80
N PRO A 92 9.16 -7.66 33.90
CA PRO A 92 8.87 -6.24 33.82
C PRO A 92 9.78 -5.51 32.82
N MET A 93 9.19 -4.74 31.90
CA MET A 93 9.92 -4.13 30.78
C MET A 93 11.06 -3.20 31.23
N VAL A 94 10.91 -2.58 32.40
CA VAL A 94 11.92 -1.72 33.03
C VAL A 94 13.22 -2.44 33.41
N GLU A 95 13.19 -3.77 33.56
CA GLU A 95 14.40 -4.59 33.78
C GLU A 95 15.22 -4.76 32.50
N HIS A 96 14.61 -4.56 31.32
CA HIS A 96 15.27 -4.70 30.02
C HIS A 96 15.69 -3.36 29.42
N CYS A 97 14.85 -2.33 29.56
CA CYS A 97 15.08 -1.03 28.92
C CYS A 97 14.29 0.11 29.58
N PRO A 98 14.78 1.36 29.44
CA PRO A 98 14.05 2.52 29.91
C PRO A 98 12.77 2.77 29.10
N LEU A 99 11.77 3.36 29.76
CA LEU A 99 10.46 3.64 29.18
C LEU A 99 10.26 5.14 28.90
N TYR A 100 9.43 5.42 27.91
CA TYR A 100 8.90 6.72 27.51
C TYR A 100 7.38 6.66 27.57
N ARG A 101 6.75 7.75 27.99
CA ARG A 101 5.29 7.88 28.04
C ARG A 101 4.82 8.76 26.89
N GLY A 102 3.98 8.19 26.04
CA GLY A 102 3.36 8.87 24.91
C GLY A 102 2.36 9.95 25.32
N LYS A 103 1.82 10.66 24.32
CA LYS A 103 0.89 11.78 24.54
C LYS A 103 -0.46 11.32 25.08
N ASN A 104 -0.88 10.09 24.81
CA ASN A 104 -2.12 9.50 25.31
C ASN A 104 -1.81 8.39 26.34
N ASP A 105 -0.80 8.62 27.18
CA ASP A 105 -0.32 7.68 28.21
C ASP A 105 0.17 6.31 27.67
N GLU A 106 0.54 6.21 26.39
CA GLU A 106 1.09 4.97 25.84
C GLU A 106 2.45 4.64 26.48
N LEU A 107 2.67 3.38 26.86
CA LEU A 107 3.96 2.91 27.37
C LEU A 107 4.86 2.47 26.21
N VAL A 108 6.01 3.11 26.07
CA VAL A 108 6.90 2.93 24.92
C VAL A 108 8.32 2.63 25.40
N ILE A 109 8.97 1.59 24.88
CA ILE A 109 10.40 1.37 25.15
C ILE A 109 11.25 2.43 24.44
N GLN A 110 12.28 2.98 25.09
CA GLN A 110 13.15 4.02 24.50
C GLN A 110 14.17 3.48 23.48
N TYR A 111 14.21 2.16 23.28
CA TYR A 111 14.99 1.54 22.24
C TYR A 111 14.20 1.46 20.93
N ASP A 112 14.87 1.80 19.85
CA ASP A 112 14.32 1.63 18.50
C ASP A 112 14.23 0.15 18.12
N MET A 113 13.71 -0.12 16.92
CA MET A 113 13.48 -1.49 16.45
C MET A 113 14.74 -2.36 16.50
N LYS A 114 15.88 -1.84 16.04
CA LYS A 114 17.12 -2.60 15.98
C LYS A 114 17.63 -2.91 17.37
N LYS A 115 17.60 -1.90 18.25
CA LYS A 115 18.11 -2.05 19.60
C LYS A 115 17.23 -2.96 20.45
N ALA A 116 15.92 -2.95 20.24
CA ALA A 116 14.98 -3.87 20.88
C ALA A 116 15.26 -5.33 20.51
N GLU A 117 15.55 -5.62 19.23
CA GLU A 117 15.93 -6.96 18.78
C GLU A 117 17.29 -7.40 19.34
N GLU A 118 18.28 -6.51 19.39
CA GLU A 118 19.61 -6.79 19.96
C GLU A 118 19.56 -7.21 21.44
N ILE A 119 18.66 -6.62 22.24
CA ILE A 119 18.50 -6.96 23.65
C ILE A 119 17.60 -8.20 23.88
N GLY A 120 17.21 -8.88 22.80
CA GLY A 120 16.46 -10.14 22.87
C GLY A 120 14.98 -9.99 23.16
N LEU A 121 14.39 -8.80 22.97
CA LEU A 121 12.93 -8.65 23.09
C LEU A 121 12.23 -9.25 21.87
N ILE A 122 11.16 -10.00 22.11
CA ILE A 122 10.31 -10.52 21.05
C ILE A 122 9.44 -9.39 20.53
N LYS A 123 9.57 -9.09 19.23
CA LYS A 123 8.85 -8.02 18.54
C LYS A 123 7.71 -8.61 17.69
N PHE A 124 6.57 -7.94 17.73
CA PHE A 124 5.44 -8.15 16.84
C PHE A 124 5.11 -6.85 16.12
N ASP A 125 4.85 -6.92 14.81
CA ASP A 125 4.34 -5.79 14.04
C ASP A 125 2.85 -5.99 13.72
N PHE A 126 2.01 -5.11 14.26
CA PHE A 126 0.58 -5.03 13.99
C PHE A 126 0.29 -3.88 13.01
N LEU A 127 0.15 -4.19 11.73
CA LEU A 127 -0.14 -3.19 10.71
C LEU A 127 -1.66 -3.02 10.56
N GLY A 128 -2.12 -1.77 10.57
CA GLY A 128 -3.52 -1.41 10.31
C GLY A 128 -3.83 -1.38 8.81
N LEU A 129 -3.97 -2.53 8.16
CA LEU A 129 -4.29 -2.61 6.74
C LEU A 129 -5.80 -2.51 6.50
N LYS A 130 -6.27 -1.35 6.00
CA LYS A 130 -7.69 -1.11 5.66
C LYS A 130 -8.29 -2.20 4.76
N THR A 131 -7.49 -2.80 3.86
CA THR A 131 -7.92 -3.87 2.95
C THR A 131 -8.47 -5.09 3.69
N LEU A 132 -7.87 -5.50 4.82
CA LEU A 132 -8.37 -6.65 5.57
C LEU A 132 -9.71 -6.31 6.27
N THR A 133 -9.86 -5.08 6.76
CA THR A 133 -11.14 -4.60 7.28
C THR A 133 -12.21 -4.56 6.18
N PHE A 134 -11.85 -4.12 4.98
CA PHE A 134 -12.69 -4.15 3.79
C PHE A 134 -13.16 -5.57 3.48
N LEU A 135 -12.23 -6.53 3.35
CA LEU A 135 -12.56 -7.93 3.04
C LEU A 135 -13.51 -8.51 4.07
N LYS A 136 -13.26 -8.27 5.37
CA LYS A 136 -14.11 -8.82 6.43
C LYS A 136 -15.52 -8.23 6.43
N LYS A 137 -15.65 -6.90 6.22
CA LYS A 137 -16.96 -6.25 6.09
C LYS A 137 -17.72 -6.77 4.86
N ALA A 138 -17.03 -6.93 3.72
CA ALA A 138 -17.63 -7.41 2.50
C ALA A 138 -18.09 -8.88 2.62
N GLU A 139 -17.25 -9.76 3.16
CA GLU A 139 -17.61 -11.17 3.44
C GLU A 139 -18.85 -11.27 4.34
N ALA A 140 -18.89 -10.50 5.42
CA ALA A 140 -20.05 -10.48 6.32
C ALA A 140 -21.32 -10.01 5.60
N LEU A 141 -21.21 -8.98 4.75
CA LEU A 141 -22.35 -8.46 3.99
C LEU A 141 -22.82 -9.44 2.90
N VAL A 142 -21.89 -10.16 2.24
CA VAL A 142 -22.25 -11.26 1.32
C VAL A 142 -23.04 -12.32 2.08
N ASN A 143 -22.53 -12.82 3.20
CA ASN A 143 -23.20 -13.86 3.98
C ASN A 143 -24.53 -13.40 4.61
N GLN A 144 -24.71 -12.10 4.83
CA GLN A 144 -25.98 -11.55 5.27
C GLN A 144 -27.04 -11.53 4.15
N LYS A 145 -26.64 -11.17 2.92
CA LYS A 145 -27.56 -11.04 1.77
C LYS A 145 -27.75 -12.33 0.98
N HIS A 146 -26.74 -13.20 1.00
CA HIS A 146 -26.67 -14.49 0.34
C HIS A 146 -26.24 -15.58 1.34
N PRO A 147 -27.06 -15.90 2.36
CA PRO A 147 -26.69 -16.90 3.38
C PRO A 147 -26.34 -18.28 2.80
N GLU A 148 -26.91 -18.62 1.65
CA GLU A 148 -26.65 -19.84 0.89
C GLU A 148 -25.24 -19.91 0.29
N ALA A 149 -24.58 -18.77 0.07
CA ALA A 149 -23.22 -18.74 -0.47
C ALA A 149 -22.19 -19.27 0.54
N CYS A 150 -22.42 -19.09 1.85
CA CYS A 150 -21.50 -19.45 2.93
C CYS A 150 -20.04 -19.06 2.57
N LEU A 151 -19.86 -17.82 2.13
CA LEU A 151 -18.60 -17.33 1.61
C LEU A 151 -17.55 -17.29 2.73
N ASP A 152 -16.44 -17.97 2.47
CA ASP A 152 -15.22 -17.90 3.25
C ASP A 152 -14.10 -17.50 2.29
N LEU A 153 -13.61 -16.25 2.43
CA LEU A 153 -12.61 -15.71 1.53
C LEU A 153 -11.27 -16.45 1.60
N ASP A 154 -10.99 -17.17 2.68
CA ASP A 154 -9.75 -17.96 2.81
C ASP A 154 -9.81 -19.28 2.02
N LYS A 155 -11.00 -19.66 1.55
CA LYS A 155 -11.25 -20.90 0.79
C LYS A 155 -11.57 -20.68 -0.68
N ILE A 156 -11.51 -19.45 -1.18
CA ILE A 156 -11.79 -19.17 -2.60
C ILE A 156 -10.78 -19.86 -3.50
N SER A 157 -11.19 -20.19 -4.73
CA SER A 157 -10.27 -20.74 -5.73
C SER A 157 -9.35 -19.65 -6.27
N LEU A 158 -8.04 -19.81 -6.11
CA LEU A 158 -7.03 -18.94 -6.75
C LEU A 158 -6.91 -19.18 -8.27
N ALA A 159 -7.64 -20.16 -8.79
CA ALA A 159 -7.74 -20.47 -10.22
C ALA A 159 -9.07 -19.98 -10.83
N ASP A 160 -9.86 -19.18 -10.11
CA ASP A 160 -11.12 -18.64 -10.62
C ASP A 160 -10.90 -17.80 -11.89
N THR A 161 -11.55 -18.18 -12.99
CA THR A 161 -11.37 -17.54 -14.29
C THR A 161 -11.88 -16.10 -14.30
N LYS A 162 -12.91 -15.77 -13.51
CA LYS A 162 -13.47 -14.41 -13.46
C LYS A 162 -12.50 -13.41 -12.84
N ILE A 163 -11.64 -13.85 -11.92
CA ILE A 163 -10.54 -13.03 -11.41
C ILE A 163 -9.65 -12.62 -12.58
N PHE A 164 -9.21 -13.59 -13.38
CA PHE A 164 -8.28 -13.34 -14.49
C PHE A 164 -8.92 -12.53 -15.62
N GLU A 165 -10.19 -12.77 -15.94
CA GLU A 165 -10.95 -11.97 -16.93
C GLU A 165 -10.96 -10.49 -16.52
N LEU A 166 -11.30 -10.21 -15.27
CA LEU A 166 -11.31 -8.86 -14.72
C LEU A 166 -9.92 -8.21 -14.74
N LEU A 167 -8.88 -8.96 -14.35
CA LEU A 167 -7.50 -8.46 -14.37
C LEU A 167 -7.03 -8.18 -15.81
N CYS A 168 -7.34 -9.05 -16.77
CA CYS A 168 -7.01 -8.87 -18.18
C CYS A 168 -7.68 -7.64 -18.82
N GLN A 169 -8.82 -7.20 -18.30
CA GLN A 169 -9.49 -5.97 -18.72
C GLN A 169 -8.84 -4.71 -18.11
N GLY A 170 -7.96 -4.89 -17.11
CA GLY A 170 -7.40 -3.79 -16.33
C GLY A 170 -8.45 -3.10 -15.44
N ASP A 171 -9.52 -3.81 -15.07
CA ASP A 171 -10.60 -3.30 -14.23
C ASP A 171 -10.27 -3.43 -12.73
N THR A 172 -9.16 -2.82 -12.32
CA THR A 172 -8.56 -3.08 -11.00
C THR A 172 -8.72 -1.96 -9.99
N ASN A 173 -9.60 -0.99 -10.24
CA ASN A 173 -9.92 0.02 -9.23
C ASN A 173 -10.49 -0.68 -7.97
N GLY A 174 -9.93 -0.34 -6.81
CA GLY A 174 -10.25 -0.97 -5.52
C GLY A 174 -9.64 -2.35 -5.29
N ILE A 175 -8.89 -2.90 -6.25
CA ILE A 175 -8.19 -4.18 -6.10
C ILE A 175 -6.83 -3.93 -5.49
N PHE A 176 -6.55 -4.63 -4.40
CA PHE A 176 -5.33 -4.45 -3.63
C PHE A 176 -4.08 -4.57 -4.51
N GLN A 177 -3.13 -3.64 -4.33
CA GLN A 177 -1.88 -3.48 -5.09
C GLN A 177 -1.98 -3.17 -6.59
N LEU A 178 -3.15 -3.32 -7.23
CA LEU A 178 -3.25 -3.31 -8.69
C LEU A 178 -3.90 -2.06 -9.29
N GLU A 179 -4.16 -1.01 -8.50
CA GLU A 179 -4.98 0.13 -8.90
C GLU A 179 -4.33 1.18 -9.81
N SER A 180 -2.99 1.21 -9.92
CA SER A 180 -2.32 2.28 -10.67
C SER A 180 -2.56 2.14 -12.18
N SER A 181 -2.63 3.27 -12.89
CA SER A 181 -2.87 3.27 -14.34
C SER A 181 -1.83 2.44 -15.10
N GLY A 182 -0.55 2.60 -14.78
CA GLY A 182 0.49 1.81 -15.43
C GLY A 182 0.45 0.32 -15.08
N MET A 183 -0.06 -0.05 -13.89
CA MET A 183 -0.31 -1.45 -13.56
C MET A 183 -1.50 -2.00 -14.36
N GLN A 184 -2.59 -1.24 -14.50
CA GLN A 184 -3.73 -1.61 -15.34
C GLN A 184 -3.31 -1.85 -16.79
N ASP A 185 -2.49 -0.97 -17.35
CA ASP A 185 -1.97 -1.11 -18.71
C ASP A 185 -1.08 -2.35 -18.85
N LEU A 186 -0.23 -2.63 -17.84
CA LEU A 186 0.56 -3.86 -17.81
C LEU A 186 -0.35 -5.10 -17.78
N LEU A 187 -1.37 -5.13 -16.95
CA LEU A 187 -2.27 -6.29 -16.84
C LEU A 187 -3.00 -6.57 -18.17
N ARG A 188 -3.43 -5.52 -18.90
CA ARG A 188 -4.03 -5.68 -20.23
C ARG A 188 -3.07 -6.28 -21.26
N ARG A 189 -1.78 -5.93 -21.20
CA ARG A 189 -0.74 -6.50 -22.06
C ARG A 189 -0.34 -7.91 -21.62
N ALA A 190 -0.12 -8.12 -20.33
CA ALA A 190 0.38 -9.36 -19.76
C ALA A 190 -0.70 -10.46 -19.73
N LYS A 191 -1.98 -10.09 -19.68
CA LYS A 191 -3.15 -11.00 -19.63
C LYS A 191 -2.96 -12.16 -18.64
N PRO A 192 -2.80 -11.88 -17.32
CA PRO A 192 -2.57 -12.91 -16.32
C PRO A 192 -3.66 -13.98 -16.37
N ASN A 193 -3.29 -15.26 -16.38
CA ASN A 193 -4.24 -16.38 -16.48
C ASN A 193 -4.04 -17.46 -15.40
N ARG A 194 -3.14 -17.21 -14.45
CA ARG A 194 -2.84 -18.07 -13.31
C ARG A 194 -2.34 -17.25 -12.14
N PHE A 195 -2.48 -17.77 -10.93
CA PHE A 195 -2.05 -17.09 -9.69
C PHE A 195 -0.58 -16.66 -9.75
N ALA A 196 0.30 -17.52 -10.26
CA ALA A 196 1.73 -17.23 -10.39
C ALA A 196 2.03 -15.97 -11.21
N ASP A 197 1.18 -15.60 -12.18
CA ASP A 197 1.37 -14.39 -12.97
C ASP A 197 1.13 -13.14 -12.13
N ILE A 198 0.16 -13.18 -11.21
CA ILE A 198 -0.11 -12.08 -10.28
C ILE A 198 1.12 -11.86 -9.40
N VAL A 199 1.67 -12.94 -8.85
CA VAL A 199 2.87 -12.93 -8.01
C VAL A 199 4.07 -12.35 -8.76
N ALA A 200 4.28 -12.76 -10.02
CA ALA A 200 5.38 -12.27 -10.83
C ALA A 200 5.21 -10.80 -11.22
N ILE A 201 4.02 -10.41 -11.66
CA ILE A 201 3.71 -9.03 -12.07
C ILE A 201 3.90 -8.05 -10.91
N THR A 202 3.38 -8.36 -9.72
CA THR A 202 3.58 -7.51 -8.53
C THR A 202 5.05 -7.45 -8.11
N SER A 203 5.79 -8.53 -8.30
CA SER A 203 7.23 -8.58 -8.03
C SER A 203 8.06 -7.76 -9.03
N LEU A 204 7.66 -7.72 -10.31
CA LEU A 204 8.39 -7.05 -11.39
C LEU A 204 8.04 -5.56 -11.53
N TYR A 205 6.84 -5.14 -11.12
CA TYR A 205 6.35 -3.77 -11.26
C TYR A 205 6.96 -2.81 -10.21
N ARG A 206 8.29 -2.66 -10.26
CA ARG A 206 9.08 -1.80 -9.36
C ARG A 206 10.21 -1.11 -10.13
N PRO A 207 10.68 0.07 -9.68
CA PRO A 207 11.85 0.73 -10.27
C PRO A 207 13.06 -0.23 -10.27
N GLY A 208 13.68 -0.41 -11.43
CA GLY A 208 14.72 -1.45 -11.64
C GLY A 208 14.20 -2.59 -12.52
N PRO A 209 13.50 -3.61 -11.96
CA PRO A 209 13.03 -4.77 -12.73
C PRO A 209 11.94 -4.46 -13.76
N MET A 210 11.34 -3.26 -13.75
CA MET A 210 10.39 -2.84 -14.78
C MET A 210 10.94 -2.97 -16.21
N VAL A 211 12.26 -2.86 -16.41
CA VAL A 211 12.89 -3.06 -17.73
C VAL A 211 12.71 -4.48 -18.28
N MET A 212 12.39 -5.44 -17.41
CA MET A 212 12.19 -6.86 -17.74
C MET A 212 10.73 -7.18 -18.07
N LEU A 213 9.80 -6.23 -17.90
CA LEU A 213 8.38 -6.49 -18.10
C LEU A 213 8.05 -6.83 -19.56
N ASP A 214 8.70 -6.19 -20.52
CA ASP A 214 8.45 -6.47 -21.94
C ASP A 214 9.01 -7.85 -22.35
N ASP A 215 10.15 -8.26 -21.78
CA ASP A 215 10.67 -9.62 -21.94
C ASP A 215 9.71 -10.65 -21.30
N TYR A 216 9.23 -10.39 -20.09
CA TYR A 216 8.26 -11.25 -19.40
C TYR A 216 6.98 -11.43 -20.21
N VAL A 217 6.40 -10.33 -20.71
CA VAL A 217 5.17 -10.34 -21.52
C VAL A 217 5.42 -11.03 -22.87
N GLY A 218 6.54 -10.74 -23.53
CA GLY A 218 6.90 -11.34 -24.82
C GLY A 218 7.09 -12.85 -24.72
N ARG A 219 7.82 -13.32 -23.70
CA ARG A 219 8.02 -14.76 -23.45
C ARG A 219 6.73 -15.47 -23.08
N LYS A 220 5.90 -14.85 -22.24
CA LYS A 220 4.59 -15.39 -21.88
C LYS A 220 3.71 -15.64 -23.10
N HIS A 221 3.71 -14.71 -24.06
CA HIS A 221 2.89 -14.81 -25.28
C HIS A 221 3.57 -15.59 -26.41
N GLY A 222 4.74 -16.20 -26.17
CA GLY A 222 5.50 -16.94 -27.18
C GLY A 222 6.09 -16.06 -28.30
N GLN A 223 6.16 -14.75 -28.09
CA GLN A 223 6.78 -13.80 -29.02
C GLN A 223 8.31 -13.78 -28.89
N ILE A 224 8.81 -14.13 -27.70
CA ILE A 224 10.23 -14.31 -27.40
C ILE A 224 10.44 -15.77 -26.98
N PRO A 225 11.39 -16.50 -27.58
CA PRO A 225 11.66 -17.89 -27.20
C PRO A 225 12.20 -17.95 -25.76
N ILE A 226 11.78 -18.98 -25.02
CA ILE A 226 12.28 -19.23 -23.66
C ILE A 226 13.47 -20.18 -23.77
N GLU A 227 14.66 -19.65 -23.53
CA GLU A 227 15.91 -20.42 -23.54
C GLU A 227 16.45 -20.58 -22.12
N TYR A 228 17.07 -21.73 -21.86
CA TYR A 228 17.69 -22.06 -20.58
C TYR A 228 19.15 -22.47 -20.82
N ASP A 229 20.08 -21.84 -20.11
CA ASP A 229 21.51 -22.17 -20.20
C ASP A 229 21.81 -23.60 -19.71
N PHE A 230 20.99 -24.09 -18.78
CA PHE A 230 21.05 -25.43 -18.20
C PHE A 230 19.64 -26.03 -18.11
N GLN A 231 19.51 -27.33 -18.36
CA GLN A 231 18.21 -28.02 -18.32
C GLN A 231 17.58 -27.97 -16.93
N GLU A 232 18.40 -27.95 -15.88
CA GLU A 232 18.01 -27.83 -14.48
C GLU A 232 17.29 -26.53 -14.15
N LEU A 233 17.46 -25.47 -14.96
CA LEU A 233 16.79 -24.19 -14.75
C LEU A 233 15.32 -24.22 -15.17
N GLN A 234 14.94 -25.08 -16.12
CA GLN A 234 13.57 -25.17 -16.62
C GLN A 234 12.53 -25.38 -15.50
N PRO A 235 12.66 -26.38 -14.59
CA PRO A 235 11.68 -26.55 -13.51
C PRO A 235 11.63 -25.38 -12.52
N ILE A 236 12.71 -24.60 -12.39
CA ILE A 236 12.82 -23.49 -11.43
C ILE A 236 12.24 -22.18 -12.00
N LEU A 237 12.47 -21.94 -13.29
CA LEU A 237 12.18 -20.67 -13.97
C LEU A 237 10.95 -20.75 -14.90
N SER A 238 10.38 -21.92 -15.15
CA SER A 238 9.20 -22.08 -16.03
C SER A 238 7.98 -21.29 -15.57
N GLU A 239 7.79 -21.14 -14.25
CA GLU A 239 6.71 -20.32 -13.68
C GLU A 239 6.84 -18.84 -14.06
N THR A 240 8.06 -18.35 -14.26
CA THR A 240 8.37 -16.96 -14.63
C THR A 240 8.92 -16.84 -16.04
N TYR A 241 8.60 -17.80 -16.91
CA TYR A 241 8.96 -17.81 -18.33
C TYR A 241 10.49 -17.68 -18.58
N GLY A 242 11.31 -18.30 -17.73
CA GLY A 242 12.76 -18.27 -17.86
C GLY A 242 13.43 -17.02 -17.28
N ILE A 243 12.67 -16.09 -16.68
CA ILE A 243 13.21 -14.87 -16.07
C ILE A 243 13.40 -15.09 -14.57
N MET A 244 14.57 -14.72 -14.04
CA MET A 244 14.81 -14.72 -12.60
C MET A 244 14.10 -13.54 -11.94
N VAL A 245 13.08 -13.83 -11.15
CA VAL A 245 12.26 -12.83 -10.44
C VAL A 245 12.44 -12.95 -8.93
N TYR A 246 12.58 -14.17 -8.42
CA TYR A 246 12.50 -14.45 -7.00
C TYR A 246 13.85 -14.78 -6.36
N GLN A 247 14.00 -14.42 -5.09
CA GLN A 247 15.13 -14.80 -4.26
C GLN A 247 15.22 -16.32 -4.11
N GLU A 248 14.08 -16.98 -3.99
CA GLU A 248 13.95 -18.43 -3.86
C GLU A 248 14.41 -19.15 -5.14
N GLN A 249 14.31 -18.53 -6.32
CA GLN A 249 14.85 -19.10 -7.56
C GLN A 249 16.38 -19.13 -7.53
N VAL A 250 17.03 -18.06 -7.08
CA VAL A 250 18.49 -18.02 -6.91
C VAL A 250 18.95 -19.12 -5.94
N GLN A 251 18.23 -19.30 -4.84
CA GLN A 251 18.53 -20.37 -3.88
C GLN A 251 18.39 -21.76 -4.51
N GLN A 252 17.29 -22.03 -5.21
CA GLN A 252 17.04 -23.31 -5.88
C GLN A 252 18.09 -23.60 -6.95
N ILE A 253 18.53 -22.60 -7.71
CA ILE A 253 19.59 -22.73 -8.71
C ILE A 253 20.91 -23.15 -8.04
N ALA A 254 21.31 -22.48 -6.96
CA ALA A 254 22.52 -22.82 -6.22
C ALA A 254 22.46 -24.24 -5.62
N MET A 255 21.31 -24.62 -5.07
CA MET A 255 21.11 -25.97 -4.54
C MET A 255 21.17 -27.03 -5.65
N LYS A 256 20.55 -26.76 -6.80
CA LYS A 256 20.41 -27.74 -7.89
C LYS A 256 21.69 -27.89 -8.71
N LEU A 257 22.36 -26.80 -9.05
CA LEU A 257 23.55 -26.81 -9.91
C LEU A 257 24.84 -26.96 -9.11
N ALA A 258 24.94 -26.39 -7.91
CA ALA A 258 26.18 -26.34 -7.12
C ALA A 258 26.12 -27.12 -5.80
N SER A 259 25.06 -27.90 -5.57
CA SER A 259 24.89 -28.75 -4.37
C SER A 259 24.94 -27.98 -3.04
N TYR A 260 24.49 -26.72 -3.03
CA TYR A 260 24.34 -25.95 -1.81
C TYR A 260 23.32 -26.60 -0.87
N THR A 261 23.56 -26.49 0.44
CA THR A 261 22.49 -26.70 1.43
C THR A 261 21.53 -25.50 1.41
N ALA A 262 20.30 -25.68 1.91
CA ALA A 262 19.34 -24.57 2.01
C ALA A 262 19.90 -23.38 2.82
N GLY A 263 20.62 -23.67 3.91
CA GLY A 263 21.30 -22.64 4.70
C GLY A 263 22.42 -21.93 3.95
N GLY A 264 23.24 -22.68 3.20
CA GLY A 264 24.27 -22.11 2.33
C GLY A 264 23.67 -21.22 1.23
N ALA A 265 22.54 -21.63 0.65
CA ALA A 265 21.87 -20.88 -0.39
C ALA A 265 21.27 -19.57 0.14
N ASP A 266 20.80 -19.53 1.40
CA ASP A 266 20.41 -18.28 2.04
C ASP A 266 21.61 -17.35 2.31
N LEU A 267 22.77 -17.90 2.67
CA LEU A 267 24.00 -17.09 2.80
C LEU A 267 24.39 -16.45 1.45
N LEU A 268 24.33 -17.21 0.35
CA LEU A 268 24.54 -16.70 -1.01
C LEU A 268 23.56 -15.55 -1.33
N ARG A 269 22.26 -15.77 -1.10
CA ARG A 269 21.22 -14.74 -1.33
C ARG A 269 21.50 -13.47 -0.52
N ARG A 270 21.91 -13.59 0.75
CA ARG A 270 22.27 -12.45 1.61
C ARG A 270 23.49 -11.70 1.09
N ALA A 271 24.52 -12.44 0.66
CA ALA A 271 25.74 -11.86 0.10
C ALA A 271 25.43 -11.05 -1.17
N MET A 272 24.61 -11.60 -2.07
CA MET A 272 24.19 -10.92 -3.29
C MET A 272 23.34 -9.67 -3.00
N GLY A 273 22.40 -9.75 -2.06
CA GLY A 273 21.56 -8.60 -1.69
C GLY A 273 22.34 -7.44 -1.07
N LYS A 274 23.39 -7.73 -0.30
CA LYS A 274 24.27 -6.70 0.30
C LYS A 274 25.37 -6.20 -0.64
N LYS A 275 25.62 -6.88 -1.76
CA LYS A 275 26.68 -6.57 -2.73
C LYS A 275 28.08 -6.42 -2.09
N ILE A 276 28.41 -7.25 -1.10
CA ILE A 276 29.73 -7.21 -0.43
C ILE A 276 30.76 -7.88 -1.36
N PRO A 277 31.75 -7.16 -1.91
CA PRO A 277 32.63 -7.71 -2.94
C PRO A 277 33.41 -8.95 -2.50
N GLU A 278 33.97 -8.93 -1.29
CA GLU A 278 34.77 -10.05 -0.75
C GLU A 278 33.94 -11.31 -0.55
N GLU A 279 32.72 -11.18 0.00
CA GLU A 279 31.83 -12.32 0.21
C GLU A 279 31.27 -12.86 -1.11
N MET A 280 31.00 -11.98 -2.08
CA MET A 280 30.60 -12.39 -3.43
C MET A 280 31.68 -13.20 -4.14
N ALA A 281 32.95 -12.80 -4.03
CA ALA A 281 34.07 -13.55 -4.61
C ALA A 281 34.20 -14.96 -4.01
N LYS A 282 34.08 -15.08 -2.68
CA LYS A 282 34.09 -16.39 -2.00
C LYS A 282 32.94 -17.26 -2.48
N GLN A 283 31.73 -16.70 -2.54
CA GLN A 283 30.55 -17.42 -2.99
C GLN A 283 30.63 -17.84 -4.47
N LYS A 284 31.26 -17.01 -5.32
CA LYS A 284 31.49 -17.35 -6.74
C LYS A 284 32.33 -18.61 -6.86
N GLU A 285 33.45 -18.70 -6.15
CA GLU A 285 34.31 -19.90 -6.20
C GLU A 285 33.59 -21.15 -5.69
N ILE A 286 32.86 -21.05 -4.56
CA ILE A 286 32.08 -22.19 -4.03
C ILE A 286 31.04 -22.66 -5.06
N PHE A 287 30.34 -21.73 -5.71
CA PHE A 287 29.38 -22.05 -6.75
C PHE A 287 30.05 -22.77 -7.94
N LEU A 288 31.14 -22.21 -8.46
CA LEU A 288 31.86 -22.78 -9.62
C LEU A 288 32.47 -24.15 -9.33
N GLU A 289 33.03 -24.36 -8.15
CA GLU A 289 33.51 -25.68 -7.72
C GLU A 289 32.37 -26.68 -7.63
N GLY A 290 31.23 -26.28 -7.04
CA GLY A 290 30.04 -27.11 -6.94
C GLY A 290 29.49 -27.52 -8.30
N THR A 291 29.34 -26.55 -9.22
CA THR A 291 28.85 -26.82 -10.58
C THR A 291 29.80 -27.72 -11.37
N THR A 292 31.11 -27.51 -11.23
CA THR A 292 32.12 -28.32 -11.92
C THR A 292 32.11 -29.77 -11.39
N LYS A 293 31.98 -29.96 -10.07
CA LYS A 293 31.83 -31.30 -9.47
C LYS A 293 30.58 -32.03 -9.95
N ASN A 294 29.53 -31.29 -10.28
CA ASN A 294 28.29 -31.82 -10.84
C ASN A 294 28.34 -32.01 -12.38
N GLY A 295 29.49 -31.81 -13.02
CA GLY A 295 29.70 -32.07 -14.45
C GLY A 295 29.26 -30.95 -15.39
N HIS A 296 29.01 -29.74 -14.86
CA HIS A 296 28.63 -28.58 -15.67
C HIS A 296 29.85 -27.80 -16.16
N ASP A 297 29.72 -27.17 -17.34
CA ASP A 297 30.75 -26.30 -17.90
C ASP A 297 30.99 -25.07 -17.01
N ARG A 298 32.25 -24.86 -16.61
CA ARG A 298 32.63 -23.79 -15.68
C ARG A 298 32.39 -22.41 -16.28
N ALA A 299 32.61 -22.20 -17.58
CA ALA A 299 32.42 -20.91 -18.22
C ALA A 299 30.92 -20.52 -18.32
N LYS A 300 30.05 -21.49 -18.60
CA LYS A 300 28.59 -21.29 -18.52
C LYS A 300 28.14 -21.03 -17.08
N ALA A 301 28.70 -21.75 -16.11
CA ALA A 301 28.35 -21.55 -14.69
C ALA A 301 28.77 -20.15 -14.21
N GLU A 302 29.91 -19.64 -14.67
CA GLU A 302 30.36 -18.28 -14.39
C GLU A 302 29.40 -17.23 -14.94
N LYS A 303 29.00 -17.37 -16.21
CA LYS A 303 27.98 -16.47 -16.80
C LYS A 303 26.67 -16.49 -16.01
N LEU A 304 26.21 -17.68 -15.59
CA LEU A 304 25.00 -17.80 -14.78
C LEU A 304 25.17 -17.15 -13.40
N PHE A 305 26.34 -17.29 -12.77
CA PHE A 305 26.59 -16.65 -11.48
C PHE A 305 26.55 -15.12 -11.58
N ASP A 306 27.20 -14.56 -12.60
CA ASP A 306 27.20 -13.12 -12.83
C ASP A 306 25.78 -12.61 -13.16
N LEU A 307 24.99 -13.41 -13.90
CA LEU A 307 23.58 -13.16 -14.14
C LEU A 307 22.80 -13.12 -12.81
N MET A 308 22.93 -14.16 -11.97
CA MET A 308 22.29 -14.21 -10.65
C MET A 308 22.69 -13.01 -9.77
N ALA A 309 23.96 -12.61 -9.76
CA ALA A 309 24.45 -11.47 -8.98
C ALA A 309 23.80 -10.15 -9.42
N ASN A 310 23.65 -9.95 -10.73
CA ASN A 310 22.95 -8.79 -11.30
C ASN A 310 21.46 -8.79 -10.92
N PHE A 311 20.80 -9.95 -11.00
CA PHE A 311 19.37 -10.09 -10.67
C PHE A 311 19.07 -10.02 -9.18
N ALA A 312 19.94 -10.52 -8.32
CA ALA A 312 19.69 -10.58 -6.89
C ALA A 312 19.56 -9.19 -6.23
N GLY A 313 20.08 -8.13 -6.87
CA GLY A 313 19.79 -6.75 -6.49
C GLY A 313 18.31 -6.35 -6.67
N TYR A 314 17.57 -7.05 -7.53
CA TYR A 314 16.16 -6.82 -7.84
C TYR A 314 15.24 -7.97 -7.44
N GLY A 315 15.81 -9.13 -7.10
CA GLY A 315 15.11 -10.35 -6.71
C GLY A 315 14.14 -10.10 -5.56
N PHE A 316 12.90 -10.55 -5.74
CA PHE A 316 11.84 -10.35 -4.77
C PHE A 316 11.61 -11.59 -3.91
N ASN A 317 11.11 -11.38 -2.69
CA ASN A 317 10.77 -12.49 -1.81
C ASN A 317 9.42 -13.09 -2.25
N LYS A 318 9.43 -14.34 -2.76
CA LYS A 318 8.24 -14.98 -3.33
C LYS A 318 7.18 -15.24 -2.27
N SER A 319 7.56 -15.66 -1.05
CA SER A 319 6.57 -15.94 0.00
C SER A 319 5.79 -14.70 0.41
N HIS A 320 6.46 -13.55 0.53
CA HIS A 320 5.82 -12.26 0.76
C HIS A 320 4.90 -11.86 -0.39
N ALA A 321 5.40 -11.95 -1.63
CA ALA A 321 4.62 -11.63 -2.83
C ALA A 321 3.35 -12.49 -2.92
N ALA A 322 3.50 -13.80 -2.76
CA ALA A 322 2.39 -14.75 -2.82
C ALA A 322 1.34 -14.46 -1.75
N ALA A 323 1.74 -14.19 -0.51
CA ALA A 323 0.80 -13.85 0.57
C ALA A 323 -0.04 -12.61 0.24
N TYR A 324 0.56 -11.56 -0.33
CA TYR A 324 -0.15 -10.35 -0.74
C TYR A 324 -0.99 -10.57 -2.01
N SER A 325 -0.55 -11.44 -2.92
CA SER A 325 -1.33 -11.85 -4.08
C SER A 325 -2.59 -12.64 -3.71
N VAL A 326 -2.62 -13.36 -2.58
CA VAL A 326 -3.87 -13.96 -2.07
C VAL A 326 -4.90 -12.88 -1.74
N VAL A 327 -4.49 -11.83 -1.02
CA VAL A 327 -5.37 -10.68 -0.72
C VAL A 327 -5.84 -9.99 -2.02
N THR A 328 -4.95 -9.89 -3.01
CA THR A 328 -5.31 -9.40 -4.35
C THR A 328 -6.41 -10.24 -4.97
N CYS A 329 -6.28 -11.57 -4.98
CA CYS A 329 -7.31 -12.49 -5.46
C CYS A 329 -8.63 -12.37 -4.68
N GLN A 330 -8.58 -12.23 -3.36
CA GLN A 330 -9.78 -12.04 -2.53
C GLN A 330 -10.52 -10.75 -2.88
N THR A 331 -9.80 -9.63 -3.06
CA THR A 331 -10.42 -8.37 -3.49
C THR A 331 -10.98 -8.47 -4.91
N ALA A 332 -10.27 -9.12 -5.83
CA ALA A 332 -10.72 -9.32 -7.21
C ALA A 332 -11.95 -10.22 -7.28
N TYR A 333 -11.99 -11.29 -6.49
CA TYR A 333 -13.11 -12.23 -6.40
C TYR A 333 -14.40 -11.51 -5.94
N LEU A 334 -14.30 -10.67 -4.90
CA LEU A 334 -15.45 -9.88 -4.47
C LEU A 334 -15.94 -8.94 -5.58
N LYS A 335 -15.02 -8.30 -6.31
CA LYS A 335 -15.40 -7.40 -7.41
C LYS A 335 -16.08 -8.15 -8.56
N SER A 336 -15.59 -9.34 -8.93
CA SER A 336 -16.15 -10.09 -10.06
C SER A 336 -17.41 -10.90 -9.72
N HIS A 337 -17.62 -11.31 -8.47
CA HIS A 337 -18.79 -12.12 -8.07
C HIS A 337 -19.87 -11.32 -7.33
N TYR A 338 -19.49 -10.30 -6.55
CA TYR A 338 -20.40 -9.50 -5.72
C TYR A 338 -20.12 -7.99 -5.89
N PRO A 339 -20.17 -7.44 -7.11
CA PRO A 339 -19.69 -6.09 -7.41
C PRO A 339 -20.38 -5.00 -6.58
N VAL A 340 -21.69 -5.10 -6.35
CA VAL A 340 -22.42 -4.10 -5.53
C VAL A 340 -21.97 -4.09 -4.07
N ILE A 341 -21.71 -5.27 -3.50
CA ILE A 341 -21.20 -5.42 -2.13
C ILE A 341 -19.75 -4.96 -2.05
N PHE A 342 -18.94 -5.28 -3.07
CA PHE A 342 -17.58 -4.79 -3.21
C PHE A 342 -17.55 -3.26 -3.18
N PHE A 343 -18.32 -2.58 -4.04
CA PHE A 343 -18.31 -1.12 -4.10
C PHE A 343 -18.85 -0.47 -2.82
N ALA A 344 -19.95 -0.97 -2.26
CA ALA A 344 -20.51 -0.42 -1.02
C ALA A 344 -19.52 -0.56 0.15
N SER A 345 -18.86 -1.71 0.27
CA SER A 345 -17.88 -1.96 1.33
C SER A 345 -16.62 -1.11 1.13
N LEU A 346 -16.13 -0.98 -0.11
CA LEU A 346 -14.96 -0.17 -0.45
C LEU A 346 -15.21 1.32 -0.18
N LEU A 347 -16.35 1.85 -0.63
CA LEU A 347 -16.76 3.23 -0.39
C LEU A 347 -16.89 3.53 1.11
N SER A 348 -17.38 2.58 1.90
CA SER A 348 -17.50 2.72 3.35
C SER A 348 -16.15 2.79 4.07
N ILE A 349 -15.16 2.01 3.61
CA ILE A 349 -13.81 2.02 4.19
C ILE A 349 -13.02 3.29 3.82
N GLU A 350 -13.31 3.84 2.65
CA GLU A 350 -12.64 5.03 2.11
C GLU A 350 -13.49 6.30 2.27
N ARG A 351 -14.52 6.26 3.13
CA ARG A 351 -15.51 7.34 3.32
C ARG A 351 -14.92 8.70 3.71
N GLU A 352 -13.69 8.72 4.25
CA GLU A 352 -12.99 9.94 4.66
C GLU A 352 -12.16 10.57 3.53
N ASP A 353 -11.97 9.86 2.42
CA ASP A 353 -11.17 10.27 1.26
C ASP A 353 -12.10 10.61 0.09
N THR A 354 -12.37 11.91 -0.09
CA THR A 354 -13.30 12.41 -1.12
C THR A 354 -12.85 12.05 -2.53
N ASP A 355 -11.55 12.08 -2.81
CA ASP A 355 -11.00 11.80 -4.14
C ASP A 355 -11.20 10.31 -4.49
N LYS A 356 -10.97 9.42 -3.52
CA LYS A 356 -11.26 7.99 -3.68
C LYS A 356 -12.75 7.71 -3.82
N ILE A 357 -13.61 8.35 -3.04
CA ILE A 357 -15.07 8.21 -3.18
C ILE A 357 -15.48 8.55 -4.62
N THR A 358 -15.04 9.70 -5.14
CA THR A 358 -15.38 10.10 -6.52
C THR A 358 -14.87 9.08 -7.54
N LYS A 359 -13.63 8.59 -7.39
CA LYS A 359 -13.05 7.53 -8.24
C LYS A 359 -13.92 6.27 -8.23
N TYR A 360 -14.30 5.77 -7.06
CA TYR A 360 -15.03 4.50 -6.94
C TYR A 360 -16.52 4.62 -7.30
N ILE A 361 -17.15 5.79 -7.14
CA ILE A 361 -18.49 6.02 -7.68
C ILE A 361 -18.47 5.98 -9.21
N ALA A 362 -17.47 6.62 -9.83
CA ALA A 362 -17.32 6.56 -11.29
C ALA A 362 -17.07 5.12 -11.76
N ASP A 363 -16.33 4.32 -10.99
CA ASP A 363 -16.09 2.91 -11.28
C ASP A 363 -17.37 2.07 -11.12
N ALA A 364 -18.11 2.23 -10.02
CA ALA A 364 -19.40 1.56 -9.80
C ALA A 364 -20.40 1.84 -10.94
N ASN A 365 -20.46 3.08 -11.42
CA ASN A 365 -21.31 3.45 -12.55
C ASN A 365 -20.91 2.72 -13.85
N LYS A 366 -19.63 2.45 -14.10
CA LYS A 366 -19.18 1.64 -15.26
C LYS A 366 -19.66 0.19 -15.15
N HIS A 367 -19.82 -0.30 -13.92
CA HIS A 367 -20.43 -1.59 -13.59
C HIS A 367 -21.96 -1.55 -13.54
N GLN A 368 -22.58 -0.46 -14.01
CA GLN A 368 -24.04 -0.26 -13.99
C GLN A 368 -24.65 -0.27 -12.57
N ILE A 369 -23.84 0.05 -11.56
CA ILE A 369 -24.27 0.17 -10.18
C ILE A 369 -24.44 1.65 -9.86
N ALA A 370 -25.68 2.08 -9.67
CA ALA A 370 -26.01 3.45 -9.35
C ALA A 370 -25.75 3.74 -7.86
N VAL A 371 -24.90 4.74 -7.59
CA VAL A 371 -24.75 5.28 -6.24
C VAL A 371 -25.70 6.46 -6.06
N LEU A 372 -26.82 6.21 -5.39
CA LEU A 372 -27.85 7.20 -5.10
C LEU A 372 -27.34 8.24 -4.10
N ALA A 373 -27.77 9.49 -4.25
CA ALA A 373 -27.47 10.59 -3.33
C ALA A 373 -27.82 10.24 -1.87
N PRO A 374 -27.22 10.90 -0.87
CA PRO A 374 -27.61 10.69 0.52
C PRO A 374 -29.08 11.09 0.73
N ASP A 375 -29.74 10.42 1.67
CA ASP A 375 -31.12 10.70 2.07
C ASP A 375 -31.23 10.54 3.59
N ILE A 376 -31.74 11.56 4.28
CA ILE A 376 -31.82 11.56 5.75
C ILE A 376 -32.70 10.44 6.31
N ASN A 377 -33.65 9.94 5.51
CA ASN A 377 -34.60 8.89 5.87
C ASN A 377 -34.16 7.49 5.46
N GLU A 378 -33.17 7.35 4.58
CA GLU A 378 -32.73 6.04 4.08
C GLU A 378 -31.23 5.75 4.29
N SER A 379 -30.38 6.77 4.24
CA SER A 379 -28.93 6.60 4.42
C SER A 379 -28.58 6.22 5.84
N ASP A 380 -27.62 5.30 5.98
CA ASP A 380 -26.95 5.02 7.26
C ASP A 380 -25.61 5.74 7.32
N THR A 381 -24.82 5.45 8.36
CA THR A 381 -23.46 5.98 8.50
C THR A 381 -22.57 5.61 7.31
N ASP A 382 -22.56 4.33 6.95
CA ASP A 382 -21.77 3.75 5.87
C ASP A 382 -22.62 3.65 4.58
N PHE A 383 -21.99 3.30 3.44
CA PHE A 383 -22.72 3.07 2.19
C PHE A 383 -23.52 1.76 2.28
N THR A 384 -24.79 1.80 1.89
CA THR A 384 -25.73 0.67 2.06
C THR A 384 -26.15 0.10 0.72
N VAL A 385 -26.13 -1.23 0.58
CA VAL A 385 -26.61 -1.93 -0.61
C VAL A 385 -28.14 -2.05 -0.57
N LEU A 386 -28.83 -1.38 -1.49
CA LEU A 386 -30.30 -1.40 -1.61
C LEU A 386 -30.80 -2.55 -2.49
N SER A 387 -30.11 -2.82 -3.59
CA SER A 387 -30.40 -3.89 -4.55
C SER A 387 -29.12 -4.29 -5.27
N ASP A 388 -29.19 -5.23 -6.22
CA ASP A 388 -28.03 -5.70 -7.00
C ASP A 388 -27.38 -4.60 -7.85
N PHE A 389 -28.09 -3.48 -8.08
CA PHE A 389 -27.66 -2.39 -8.96
C PHE A 389 -27.67 -1.02 -8.28
N GLN A 390 -27.95 -0.95 -6.97
CA GLN A 390 -28.10 0.34 -6.28
C GLN A 390 -27.45 0.34 -4.90
N ILE A 391 -26.69 1.41 -4.66
CA ILE A 391 -26.04 1.73 -3.38
C ILE A 391 -26.58 3.08 -2.91
N ARG A 392 -26.93 3.19 -1.63
CA ARG A 392 -27.25 4.47 -0.99
C ARG A 392 -25.98 5.09 -0.40
N PHE A 393 -25.75 6.37 -0.68
CA PHE A 393 -24.63 7.11 -0.12
C PHE A 393 -24.70 7.19 1.42
N GLY A 394 -23.60 6.91 2.11
CA GLY A 394 -23.54 6.98 3.57
C GLY A 394 -23.39 8.41 4.10
N LEU A 395 -24.09 8.75 5.18
CA LEU A 395 -24.01 10.07 5.82
C LEU A 395 -22.58 10.39 6.31
N GLY A 396 -21.81 9.36 6.66
CA GLY A 396 -20.41 9.48 7.12
C GLY A 396 -19.42 9.94 6.05
N ALA A 397 -19.79 9.86 4.77
CA ALA A 397 -18.97 10.36 3.68
C ALA A 397 -19.23 11.85 3.35
N ILE A 398 -20.17 12.49 4.05
CA ILE A 398 -20.46 13.92 3.86
C ILE A 398 -19.44 14.75 4.64
N LYS A 399 -18.60 15.49 3.91
CA LYS A 399 -17.56 16.35 4.50
C LYS A 399 -18.17 17.36 5.47
N GLY A 400 -17.72 17.32 6.72
CA GLY A 400 -18.20 18.21 7.79
C GLY A 400 -19.32 17.64 8.65
N VAL A 401 -19.78 16.42 8.37
CA VAL A 401 -20.73 15.68 9.20
C VAL A 401 -19.96 14.64 10.03
N GLY A 402 -19.83 14.87 11.34
CA GLY A 402 -19.08 13.99 12.24
C GLY A 402 -19.91 12.82 12.78
N GLN A 403 -19.25 11.76 13.25
CA GLN A 403 -19.89 10.54 13.76
C GLN A 403 -20.94 10.82 14.85
N ILE A 404 -20.64 11.72 15.79
CA ILE A 404 -21.57 12.11 16.88
C ILE A 404 -22.90 12.67 16.33
N ALA A 405 -22.83 13.47 15.27
CA ALA A 405 -24.03 14.04 14.65
C ALA A 405 -24.85 12.94 13.95
N ILE A 406 -24.17 12.01 13.27
CA ILE A 406 -24.81 10.89 12.56
C ILE A 406 -25.51 9.97 13.56
N ASP A 407 -24.84 9.61 14.65
CA ASP A 407 -25.41 8.75 15.70
C ASP A 407 -26.68 9.37 16.28
N ASN A 408 -26.68 10.70 16.51
CA ASN A 408 -27.86 11.43 16.97
C ASN A 408 -29.01 11.42 15.94
N ILE A 409 -28.69 11.61 14.66
CA ILE A 409 -29.67 11.58 13.56
C ILE A 409 -30.31 10.20 13.45
N LEU A 410 -29.51 9.14 13.46
CA LEU A 410 -29.98 7.77 13.33
C LEU A 410 -30.84 7.36 14.53
N GLU A 411 -30.46 7.76 15.74
CA GLU A 411 -31.26 7.50 16.95
C GLU A 411 -32.59 8.27 16.93
N ALA A 412 -32.57 9.54 16.52
CA ALA A 412 -33.79 10.32 16.34
C ALA A 412 -34.72 9.69 15.30
N ARG A 413 -34.18 9.18 14.18
CA ARG A 413 -34.94 8.46 13.14
C ARG A 413 -35.50 7.14 13.66
N LYS A 414 -34.72 6.39 14.44
CA LYS A 414 -35.13 5.10 15.01
C LYS A 414 -36.28 5.24 16.01
N THR A 415 -36.23 6.29 16.84
CA THR A 415 -37.23 6.52 17.91
C THR A 415 -38.51 7.19 17.42
N GLY A 416 -38.41 8.13 16.47
CA GLY A 416 -39.56 8.90 15.98
C GLY A 416 -40.02 8.58 14.56
N GLY A 417 -39.41 7.60 13.87
CA GLY A 417 -39.71 7.26 12.49
C GLY A 417 -39.09 8.22 11.45
N LYS A 418 -39.57 8.18 10.21
CA LYS A 418 -39.09 9.05 9.13
C LYS A 418 -39.33 10.53 9.47
N PHE A 419 -38.38 11.38 9.10
CA PHE A 419 -38.54 12.83 9.13
C PHE A 419 -39.49 13.27 8.02
N THR A 420 -40.40 14.20 8.32
CA THR A 420 -41.37 14.72 7.34
C THR A 420 -40.87 15.96 6.63
N ASP A 421 -40.10 16.80 7.32
CA ASP A 421 -39.54 18.04 6.81
C ASP A 421 -38.33 18.49 7.68
N LEU A 422 -37.74 19.63 7.32
CA LEU A 422 -36.58 20.20 8.01
C LEU A 422 -36.89 20.65 9.45
N PHE A 423 -38.12 21.10 9.72
CA PHE A 423 -38.52 21.55 11.06
C PHE A 423 -38.69 20.35 11.99
N ASP A 424 -39.33 19.27 11.52
CA ASP A 424 -39.41 18.00 12.25
C ASP A 424 -38.02 17.47 12.59
N PHE A 425 -37.11 17.47 11.61
CA PHE A 425 -35.70 17.09 11.80
C PHE A 425 -35.01 17.93 12.90
N CYS A 426 -35.10 19.26 12.83
CA CYS A 426 -34.49 20.16 13.81
C CYS A 426 -35.13 20.05 15.20
N SER A 427 -36.41 19.69 15.29
CA SER A 427 -37.11 19.52 16.57
C SER A 427 -36.72 18.24 17.31
N ARG A 428 -36.32 17.21 16.55
CA ARG A 428 -36.01 15.86 17.07
C ARG A 428 -34.51 15.61 17.27
N THR A 429 -33.66 16.40 16.62
CA THR A 429 -32.19 16.27 16.74
C THR A 429 -31.62 17.26 17.73
N ASN A 430 -30.46 16.93 18.32
CA ASN A 430 -29.80 17.81 19.29
C ASN A 430 -28.97 18.87 18.56
N ASN A 431 -29.40 20.13 18.62
CA ASN A 431 -28.75 21.28 17.96
C ASN A 431 -27.28 21.53 18.37
N ARG A 432 -26.80 20.96 19.49
CA ARG A 432 -25.37 21.02 19.85
C ARG A 432 -24.55 20.00 19.06
N MET A 433 -25.12 18.83 18.80
CA MET A 433 -24.49 17.73 18.05
C MET A 433 -24.65 17.97 16.54
N VAL A 434 -25.85 18.35 16.11
CA VAL A 434 -26.20 18.74 14.74
C VAL A 434 -26.25 20.25 14.66
N ASN A 435 -25.08 20.89 14.69
CA ASN A 435 -24.99 22.35 14.62
C ASN A 435 -25.29 22.87 13.19
N LYS A 436 -25.40 24.20 13.05
CA LYS A 436 -25.68 24.85 11.77
C LYS A 436 -24.75 24.40 10.63
N ARG A 437 -23.45 24.22 10.89
CA ARG A 437 -22.48 23.78 9.88
C ARG A 437 -22.76 22.36 9.38
N VAL A 438 -23.19 21.46 10.27
CA VAL A 438 -23.61 20.10 9.91
C VAL A 438 -24.89 20.15 9.07
N LEU A 439 -25.87 20.95 9.48
CA LEU A 439 -27.13 21.11 8.74
C LEU A 439 -26.89 21.63 7.32
N GLU A 440 -26.08 22.68 7.18
CA GLU A 440 -25.69 23.23 5.87
C GLU A 440 -24.98 22.20 5.00
N ALA A 441 -24.13 21.35 5.58
CA ALA A 441 -23.44 20.29 4.85
C ALA A 441 -24.43 19.23 4.35
N LEU A 442 -25.39 18.81 5.18
CA LEU A 442 -26.46 17.86 4.82
C LEU A 442 -27.35 18.41 3.69
N VAL A 443 -27.77 19.68 3.78
CA VAL A 443 -28.56 20.35 2.74
C VAL A 443 -27.77 20.40 1.42
N LYS A 444 -26.50 20.85 1.45
CA LYS A 444 -25.65 20.94 0.25
C LYS A 444 -25.42 19.59 -0.40
N ALA A 445 -25.29 18.52 0.39
CA ALA A 445 -25.12 17.16 -0.08
C ALA A 445 -26.41 16.56 -0.69
N GLY A 446 -27.57 17.18 -0.46
CA GLY A 446 -28.86 16.69 -0.95
C GLY A 446 -29.57 15.70 -0.03
N ALA A 447 -29.14 15.58 1.23
CA ALA A 447 -29.74 14.63 2.18
C ALA A 447 -31.24 14.90 2.44
N PHE A 448 -31.72 16.10 2.15
CA PHE A 448 -33.11 16.52 2.33
C PHE A 448 -33.90 16.62 1.00
N ASP A 449 -33.32 16.22 -0.13
CA ASP A 449 -33.98 16.31 -1.45
C ASP A 449 -35.28 15.46 -1.50
N GLY A 450 -35.38 14.42 -0.67
CA GLY A 450 -36.60 13.62 -0.50
C GLY A 450 -37.83 14.42 -0.02
N PHE A 451 -37.63 15.59 0.60
CA PHE A 451 -38.71 16.50 0.98
C PHE A 451 -39.26 17.31 -0.21
N LYS A 452 -38.66 17.19 -1.40
CA LYS A 452 -39.06 17.89 -2.63
C LYS A 452 -39.03 19.42 -2.51
N VAL A 453 -38.19 19.94 -1.62
CA VAL A 453 -37.90 21.36 -1.47
C VAL A 453 -36.53 21.65 -2.07
N HIS A 454 -36.42 22.72 -2.84
CA HIS A 454 -35.16 23.09 -3.45
C HIS A 454 -34.11 23.44 -2.38
N ARG A 455 -32.87 22.99 -2.56
CA ARG A 455 -31.79 23.17 -1.57
C ARG A 455 -31.57 24.64 -1.18
N ALA A 456 -31.70 25.57 -2.13
CA ALA A 456 -31.56 27.01 -1.85
C ALA A 456 -32.69 27.59 -0.97
N SER A 457 -33.84 26.92 -0.90
CA SER A 457 -34.94 27.30 -0.01
C SER A 457 -34.80 26.67 1.39
N LEU A 458 -34.04 25.58 1.49
CA LEU A 458 -33.68 24.95 2.78
C LEU A 458 -32.50 25.64 3.47
N PHE A 459 -31.66 26.34 2.70
CA PHE A 459 -30.49 27.08 3.18
C PHE A 459 -30.90 28.46 3.70
#